data_AF-X0YTY5-F1
#
_entry.id   AF-X0YTY5-F1
#
_cell.length_a   1.000
_cell.length_b   1.000
_cell.length_c   1.000
_cell.angle_alpha   90.00
_cell.angle_beta   90.00
_cell.angle_gamma   90.00
#
_symmetry.space_group_name_H-M   'P 1'
#
loop_
_entity.id
_entity.type
_entity.pdbx_description
1 polymer ?
#
loop_
_entity_poly.entity_id
_entity_poly.type
_entity_poly.pdbx_seq_one_letter_code
_entity_poly.pdbx_strand_id
1 'polypeptide(L)'
;FDAVVVGHAESATLRHYLPPHPAPIFAPLRLCPQEEVARFSQSLDFLKLLLSAAANSDEVAAACLRLASAAHPDRRAFLLTAGKELARLLPNEPQRLTAILRRIRP
;
A
#
# COMPACT_ATOMS: atom_id res chain seq x y z
N PHE A 1 -2.68 -1.79 18.92
CA PHE A 1 -2.31 -1.31 17.57
C PHE A 1 -2.84 -2.34 16.61
N ASP A 2 -3.54 -1.93 15.57
CA ASP A 2 -4.09 -2.86 14.58
C ASP A 2 -3.14 -2.95 13.39
N ALA A 3 -3.03 -4.15 12.81
CA ALA A 3 -2.22 -4.41 11.64
C ALA A 3 -3.06 -5.08 10.57
N VAL A 4 -2.81 -4.72 9.31
CA VAL A 4 -3.43 -5.35 8.15
C VAL A 4 -2.34 -5.99 7.32
N VAL A 5 -2.53 -7.26 6.98
CA VAL A 5 -1.67 -7.96 6.02
C VAL A 5 -2.14 -7.58 4.62
N VAL A 6 -1.25 -6.98 3.84
CA VAL A 6 -1.54 -6.52 2.46
C VAL A 6 -0.76 -7.29 1.40
N GLY A 7 0.04 -8.27 1.83
CA GLY A 7 0.83 -9.12 0.94
C GLY A 7 1.78 -10.02 1.73
N HIS A 8 2.46 -10.91 1.02
CA HIS A 8 3.48 -11.79 1.57
C HIS A 8 4.56 -12.10 0.52
N ALA A 9 5.67 -12.67 0.97
CA ALA A 9 6.67 -13.26 0.10
C ALA A 9 6.62 -14.78 0.23
N GLU A 10 6.72 -15.50 -0.88
CA GLU A 10 6.93 -16.95 -0.92
C GLU A 10 8.05 -17.25 -1.93
N SER A 11 9.12 -17.93 -1.50
CA SER A 11 10.29 -18.23 -2.35
C SER A 11 10.82 -17.01 -3.13
N ALA A 12 11.00 -15.89 -2.42
CA ALA A 12 11.39 -14.57 -2.95
C ALA A 12 10.40 -13.89 -3.92
N THR A 13 9.27 -14.52 -4.22
CA THR A 13 8.21 -13.93 -5.04
C THR A 13 7.26 -13.14 -4.14
N LEU A 14 7.13 -11.84 -4.43
CA LEU A 14 6.19 -10.98 -3.73
C LEU A 14 4.77 -11.17 -4.28
N ARG A 15 3.81 -11.23 -3.37
CA ARG A 15 2.39 -11.41 -3.65
C ARG A 15 1.60 -10.37 -2.89
N HIS A 16 0.67 -9.72 -3.55
CA HIS A 16 -0.16 -8.64 -2.98
C HIS A 16 -1.56 -9.15 -2.61
N TYR A 17 -1.64 -10.42 -2.19
CA TYR A 17 -2.83 -11.07 -1.65
C TYR A 17 -2.50 -11.74 -0.31
N LEU A 18 -3.51 -12.22 0.41
CA LEU A 18 -3.32 -12.84 1.72
C LEU A 18 -2.64 -14.21 1.61
N PRO A 19 -1.68 -14.54 2.49
CA PRO A 19 -1.08 -15.87 2.52
C PRO A 19 -2.14 -16.94 2.86
N PRO A 20 -1.94 -18.21 2.46
CA PRO A 20 -2.88 -19.31 2.73
C PRO A 20 -3.03 -19.63 4.23
N HIS A 21 -2.05 -19.23 5.04
CA HIS A 21 -2.04 -19.38 6.48
C HIS A 21 -1.72 -18.04 7.15
N PRO A 22 -2.31 -17.76 8.33
CA PRO A 22 -2.00 -16.54 9.06
C PRO A 22 -0.52 -16.48 9.43
N ALA A 23 0.00 -15.27 9.59
CA ALA A 23 1.34 -15.07 10.11
C ALA A 23 1.45 -15.70 11.52
N PRO A 24 2.60 -16.31 11.87
CA PRO A 24 2.81 -16.81 13.23
C PRO A 24 2.61 -15.70 14.26
N ILE A 25 1.88 -15.99 15.35
CA ILE A 25 1.50 -15.02 16.39
C ILE A 25 2.72 -14.28 17.00
N PHE A 26 3.89 -14.93 17.02
CA PHE A 26 5.12 -14.39 17.60
C PHE A 26 6.21 -14.11 16.56
N ALA A 27 5.82 -13.83 15.31
CA ALA A 27 6.79 -13.45 14.29
C ALA A 27 7.48 -12.12 14.68
N PRO A 28 8.82 -12.03 14.58
CA PRO A 28 9.53 -10.79 14.85
C PRO A 28 9.11 -9.71 13.84
N LEU A 29 8.71 -8.55 14.35
CA LEU A 29 8.36 -7.40 13.53
C LEU A 29 9.60 -6.52 13.33
N ARG A 30 9.83 -6.11 12.08
CA ARG A 30 10.86 -5.12 11.72
C ARG A 30 10.30 -4.11 10.74
N LEU A 31 10.91 -2.94 10.69
CA LEU A 31 10.65 -2.00 9.62
C LEU A 31 11.23 -2.52 8.30
N CYS A 32 10.55 -2.24 7.21
CA CYS A 32 11.05 -2.53 5.88
C CYS A 32 12.10 -1.46 5.50
N PRO A 33 13.31 -1.85 5.06
CA PRO A 33 14.26 -0.91 4.48
C PRO A 33 13.71 -0.35 3.16
N GLN A 34 14.26 0.77 2.68
CA GLN A 34 13.74 1.45 1.49
C GLN A 34 13.72 0.55 0.26
N GLU A 35 14.71 -0.32 0.09
CA GLU A 35 14.82 -1.25 -1.04
C GLU A 35 13.64 -2.24 -1.05
N GLU A 36 13.24 -2.73 0.12
CA GLU A 36 12.09 -3.63 0.23
C GLU A 36 10.77 -2.92 0.02
N VAL A 37 10.64 -1.68 0.53
CA VAL A 37 9.47 -0.84 0.27
C VAL A 37 9.34 -0.57 -1.23
N ALA A 38 10.44 -0.20 -1.90
CA ALA A 38 10.47 0.04 -3.33
C ALA A 38 10.09 -1.23 -4.10
N ARG A 39 10.69 -2.38 -3.76
CA ARG A 39 10.41 -3.68 -4.40
C ARG A 39 8.94 -4.10 -4.21
N PHE A 40 8.40 -3.97 -3.00
CA PHE A 40 7.00 -4.32 -2.72
C PHE A 40 6.03 -3.40 -3.46
N SER A 41 6.32 -2.11 -3.51
CA SER A 41 5.45 -1.11 -4.13
C SER A 41 5.63 -0.97 -5.65
N GLN A 42 6.39 -1.85 -6.30
CA GLN A 42 6.40 -1.93 -7.78
C GLN A 42 5.02 -2.27 -8.36
N SER A 43 4.24 -3.06 -7.62
CA SER A 43 2.79 -3.20 -7.85
C SER A 43 2.01 -2.53 -6.72
N LEU A 44 0.85 -1.99 -7.08
CA LEU A 44 -0.08 -1.33 -6.18
C LEU A 44 -1.33 -2.17 -5.90
N ASP A 45 -1.35 -3.44 -6.30
CA ASP A 45 -2.49 -4.35 -6.12
C ASP A 45 -2.88 -4.52 -4.63
N PHE A 46 -1.91 -4.32 -3.72
CA PHE A 46 -2.13 -4.35 -2.28
C PHE A 46 -3.08 -3.25 -1.77
N LEU A 47 -3.25 -2.16 -2.53
CA LEU A 47 -4.16 -1.08 -2.18
C LEU A 47 -5.61 -1.58 -2.08
N LYS A 48 -5.99 -2.58 -2.89
CA LYS A 48 -7.33 -3.18 -2.79
C LYS A 48 -7.57 -3.80 -1.41
N LEU A 49 -6.61 -4.57 -0.91
CA LEU A 49 -6.70 -5.16 0.43
C LEU A 49 -6.70 -4.08 1.51
N LEU A 50 -5.82 -3.08 1.39
CA LEU A 50 -5.69 -2.02 2.37
C LEU A 50 -6.98 -1.18 2.50
N LEU A 51 -7.58 -0.80 1.36
CA LEU A 51 -8.80 0.00 1.29
C LEU A 51 -10.05 -0.73 1.81
N SER A 52 -10.02 -2.06 1.87
CA SER A 52 -11.13 -2.90 2.37
C SER A 52 -11.00 -3.29 3.84
N ALA A 53 -9.83 -3.18 4.45
CA ALA A 53 -9.54 -3.84 5.74
C ALA A 53 -9.57 -2.94 6.99
N ALA A 54 -9.30 -1.63 6.86
CA ALA A 54 -9.13 -0.74 8.01
C ALA A 54 -10.21 0.34 8.11
N ALA A 55 -10.63 0.66 9.35
CA ALA A 55 -11.53 1.78 9.63
C ALA A 55 -10.95 3.14 9.17
N ASN A 56 -9.62 3.28 9.22
CA ASN A 56 -8.89 4.45 8.74
C ASN A 56 -8.12 4.18 7.44
N SER A 57 -8.61 3.26 6.61
CA SER A 57 -7.91 2.75 5.42
C SER A 57 -7.44 3.85 4.47
N ASP A 58 -8.19 4.94 4.34
CA ASP A 58 -7.83 6.06 3.47
C ASP A 58 -6.58 6.80 3.93
N GLU A 59 -6.48 7.09 5.24
CA GLU A 59 -5.30 7.75 5.80
C GLU A 59 -4.11 6.79 5.82
N VAL A 60 -4.34 5.51 6.11
CA VAL A 60 -3.27 4.50 6.05
C VAL A 60 -2.76 4.35 4.62
N ALA A 61 -3.65 4.30 3.62
CA ALA A 61 -3.26 4.27 2.21
C ALA A 61 -2.45 5.50 1.83
N ALA A 62 -2.88 6.70 2.22
CA ALA A 62 -2.13 7.92 1.97
C ALA A 62 -0.74 7.89 2.64
N ALA A 63 -0.65 7.46 3.89
CA ALA A 63 0.62 7.32 4.62
C ALA A 63 1.56 6.31 3.95
N CYS A 64 1.04 5.14 3.57
CA CYS A 64 1.78 4.11 2.83
C CYS A 64 2.31 4.64 1.50
N LEU A 65 1.51 5.38 0.73
CA LEU A 65 1.95 5.96 -0.54
C LEU A 65 2.99 7.07 -0.35
N ARG A 66 2.89 7.88 0.72
CA ARG A 66 3.94 8.86 1.06
C ARG A 66 5.27 8.18 1.38
N LEU A 67 5.23 7.09 2.15
CA LEU A 67 6.40 6.28 2.48
C LEU A 67 6.99 5.62 1.23
N ALA A 68 6.16 4.93 0.45
CA ALA A 68 6.59 4.22 -0.75
C ALA A 68 7.19 5.17 -1.78
N SER A 69 6.55 6.31 -2.03
CA SER A 69 7.04 7.30 -2.99
C SER A 69 8.41 7.90 -2.64
N ALA A 70 8.80 7.90 -1.35
CA ALA A 70 10.14 8.31 -0.93
C ALA A 70 11.21 7.24 -1.21
N ALA A 71 10.81 5.98 -1.40
CA ALA A 71 11.71 4.87 -1.73
C ALA A 71 11.92 4.69 -3.24
N HIS A 72 11.20 5.45 -4.08
CA HIS A 72 11.34 5.41 -5.54
C HIS A 72 12.16 6.60 -6.06
N PRO A 73 13.00 6.42 -7.10
CA PRO A 73 13.80 7.52 -7.67
C PRO A 73 12.96 8.69 -8.20
N ASP A 74 11.84 8.39 -8.87
CA ASP A 74 10.88 9.41 -9.33
C ASP A 74 9.60 9.33 -8.50
N ARG A 75 9.61 10.11 -7.40
CA ARG A 75 8.48 10.26 -6.48
C ARG A 75 7.20 10.67 -7.21
N ARG A 76 7.31 11.57 -8.20
CA ARG A 76 6.14 12.13 -8.89
C ARG A 76 5.53 11.12 -9.84
N ALA A 77 6.35 10.40 -10.61
CA ALA A 77 5.87 9.32 -11.48
C ALA A 77 5.19 8.21 -10.67
N PHE A 78 5.79 7.81 -9.54
CA PHE A 78 5.17 6.83 -8.64
C PHE A 78 3.79 7.29 -8.14
N LEU A 79 3.69 8.52 -7.62
CA LEU A 79 2.42 9.05 -7.12
C LEU A 79 1.37 9.23 -8.22
N LEU A 80 1.79 9.52 -9.46
CA LEU A 80 0.88 9.57 -10.60
C LEU A 80 0.29 8.19 -10.92
N THR A 81 1.14 7.15 -10.95
CA THR A 81 0.69 5.77 -11.11
C THR A 81 -0.24 5.35 -9.98
N ALA A 82 0.09 5.71 -8.74
CA ALA A 82 -0.78 5.45 -7.59
C ALA A 82 -2.12 6.18 -7.66
N GLY A 83 -2.14 7.43 -8.11
CA GLY A 83 -3.38 8.16 -8.31
C GLY A 83 -4.30 7.51 -9.36
N LYS A 84 -3.73 7.03 -10.47
CA LYS A 84 -4.47 6.28 -11.50
C LYS A 84 -5.05 4.98 -10.95
N GLU A 85 -4.26 4.25 -10.17
CA GLU A 85 -4.71 2.99 -9.59
C GLU A 85 -5.80 3.21 -8.53
N LEU A 86 -5.68 4.23 -7.68
CA LEU A 86 -6.74 4.61 -6.75
C LEU A 86 -8.04 4.98 -7.47
N ALA A 87 -7.96 5.69 -8.60
CA ALA A 87 -9.15 6.02 -9.40
C ALA A 87 -9.82 4.77 -9.98
N ARG A 88 -9.03 3.75 -10.34
CA ARG A 88 -9.53 2.44 -10.79
C ARG A 88 -10.20 1.65 -9.66
N LEU A 89 -9.66 1.73 -8.44
CA LEU A 89 -10.18 1.02 -7.27
C LEU A 89 -11.40 1.68 -6.64
N LEU A 90 -11.59 2.99 -6.85
CA LEU A 90 -12.67 3.80 -6.27
C LEU A 90 -13.59 4.43 -7.35
N PRO A 91 -14.13 3.66 -8.32
CA PRO A 91 -14.82 4.23 -9.48
C PRO A 91 -16.07 5.03 -9.13
N ASN A 92 -16.75 4.67 -8.03
CA ASN A 92 -18.00 5.31 -7.59
C ASN A 92 -17.85 6.12 -6.30
N GLU A 93 -16.61 6.38 -5.86
CA GLU A 93 -16.32 7.06 -4.60
C GLU A 93 -15.41 8.30 -4.80
N PRO A 94 -15.83 9.29 -5.63
CA PRO A 94 -14.95 10.41 -6.02
C PRO A 94 -14.55 11.31 -4.85
N GLN A 95 -15.41 11.45 -3.84
CA GLN A 95 -15.10 12.21 -2.62
C GLN A 95 -13.97 11.54 -1.83
N ARG A 96 -14.04 10.21 -1.70
CA ARG A 96 -13.04 9.39 -1.01
C ARG A 96 -11.70 9.41 -1.73
N LEU A 97 -11.73 9.22 -3.06
CA LEU A 97 -10.54 9.37 -3.91
C LEU A 97 -9.88 10.74 -3.71
N THR A 98 -10.68 11.81 -3.78
CA THR A 98 -10.18 13.18 -3.59
C THR A 98 -9.54 13.38 -2.22
N ALA A 99 -10.13 12.81 -1.16
CA ALA A 99 -9.58 12.88 0.19
C ALA A 99 -8.19 12.24 0.27
N ILE A 100 -8.01 11.03 -0.28
CA ILE A 100 -6.72 10.34 -0.34
C ILE A 100 -5.72 11.15 -1.18
N LEU A 101 -6.13 11.60 -2.38
CA LEU A 101 -5.26 12.34 -3.29
C LEU A 101 -4.72 13.63 -2.66
N ARG A 102 -5.53 14.35 -1.86
CA ARG A 102 -5.10 15.56 -1.14
C ARG A 102 -4.03 15.28 -0.09
N ARG A 103 -3.99 14.07 0.47
CA ARG A 103 -3.04 13.65 1.51
C ARG A 103 -1.71 13.15 0.95
N ILE A 104 -1.64 12.84 -0.34
CA ILE A 104 -0.41 12.34 -1.00
C ILE A 104 0.25 13.37 -1.91
N ARG A 105 -0.32 14.58 -2.05
CA ARG A 105 0.33 15.65 -2.82
C ARG A 105 1.71 15.94 -2.24
N PRO A 106 2.73 16.11 -3.11
CA PRO A 106 4.07 16.50 -2.67
C PRO A 106 4.06 17.86 -1.97
#